data_AF-A0A522PZJ7-F1
#
_entry.id   AF-A0A522PZJ7-F1
#
_cell.length_a   1.000
_cell.length_b   1.000
_cell.length_c   1.000
_cell.angle_alpha   90.00
_cell.angle_beta   90.00
_cell.angle_gamma   90.00
#
_symmetry.space_group_name_H-M   'P 1'
#
loop_
_entity.id
_entity.type
_entity.pdbx_description
1 polymer ?
#
loop_
_entity_poly.entity_id
_entity_poly.type
_entity_poly.pdbx_seq_one_letter_code
_entity_poly.pdbx_strand_id
1 'polypeptide(L)'
;MGTVRTYQAVPVTDVSCELCEGPRWDGERGEFLWVDIIHDTFRRAAWDGSRLSVIATYPTAGPVGAVASVAGGGWLAAVGTGFTAVAPDGTATAVATTPDPGLPSRMNDAECDPSGRFWAGVMPYDTTQRGTGGLYRLDPDGSVHVAVAHATIPNGLAWSEDGTRMWWVDSGDATVWTFAVAADGTLAGRSAFYVHRGAGVPDGICRDLDGQLWVAINGGGEVRRFAADGSQSAVVTFPDATQ
;
A
#
# COMPACT_ATOMS: atom_id res chain seq x y z
N MET A 1 -31.67 -2.71 1.26
CA MET A 1 -30.34 -2.14 0.94
C MET A 1 -30.10 -1.01 1.93
N GLY A 2 -29.03 -1.08 2.73
CA GLY A 2 -28.71 -0.01 3.66
C GLY A 2 -28.33 1.27 2.91
N THR A 3 -28.60 2.43 3.49
CA THR A 3 -28.19 3.72 2.92
C THR A 3 -26.66 3.82 2.94
N VAL A 4 -26.05 4.09 1.78
CA VAL A 4 -24.61 4.39 1.68
C VAL A 4 -24.36 5.75 2.34
N ARG A 5 -23.47 5.79 3.34
CA ARG A 5 -23.08 7.05 3.99
C ARG A 5 -22.10 7.83 3.11
N THR A 6 -22.28 9.15 3.03
CA THR A 6 -21.39 10.03 2.25
C THR A 6 -20.62 10.94 3.19
N TYR A 7 -19.32 11.02 2.95
CA TYR A 7 -18.37 11.91 3.61
C TYR A 7 -17.66 12.76 2.56
N GLN A 8 -17.10 13.89 2.97
CA GLN A 8 -16.27 14.74 2.13
C GLN A 8 -14.89 14.86 2.78
N ALA A 9 -13.84 14.65 1.98
CA ALA A 9 -12.47 14.82 2.43
C ALA A 9 -12.14 16.32 2.62
N VAL A 10 -11.27 16.61 3.60
CA VAL A 10 -10.73 17.96 3.86
C VAL A 10 -9.21 17.87 3.82
N PRO A 11 -8.52 18.72 3.04
CA PRO A 11 -7.07 18.75 3.03
C PRO A 11 -6.50 19.12 4.41
N VAL A 12 -5.49 18.39 4.87
CA VAL A 12 -4.82 18.64 6.16
C VAL A 12 -3.39 19.15 6.00
N THR A 13 -2.87 19.22 4.78
CA THR A 13 -1.53 19.74 4.47
C THR A 13 -1.52 20.44 3.12
N ASP A 14 -0.61 21.39 2.94
CA ASP A 14 -0.37 22.07 1.65
C ASP A 14 0.75 21.40 0.86
N VAL A 15 1.36 20.33 1.41
CA VAL A 15 2.43 19.58 0.74
C VAL A 15 1.83 18.76 -0.39
N SER A 16 2.22 19.10 -1.62
CA SER A 16 1.96 18.32 -2.82
C SER A 16 3.13 17.40 -3.16
N CYS A 17 2.85 16.41 -3.99
CA CYS A 17 3.76 15.37 -4.47
C CYS A 17 3.30 14.99 -5.89
N GLU A 18 4.18 14.39 -6.67
CA GLU A 18 3.80 13.93 -8.01
C GLU A 18 3.01 12.62 -7.96
N LEU A 19 3.44 11.68 -7.10
CA LEU A 19 2.69 10.46 -6.83
C LEU A 19 2.81 10.09 -5.35
N CYS A 20 1.94 10.68 -4.51
CA CYS A 20 1.87 10.30 -3.11
C CYS A 20 1.25 8.93 -2.94
N GLU A 21 1.92 8.08 -2.19
CA GLU A 21 1.47 6.73 -1.90
C GLU A 21 1.84 6.29 -0.48
N GLY A 22 1.38 5.09 -0.11
CA GLY A 22 1.74 4.42 1.13
C GLY A 22 1.52 5.24 2.42
N PRO A 23 0.38 5.94 2.59
CA PRO A 23 0.11 6.68 3.82
C PRO A 23 0.07 5.75 5.03
N ARG A 24 0.86 6.04 6.06
CA ARG A 24 0.92 5.24 7.29
C ARG A 24 0.95 6.11 8.53
N TRP A 25 0.20 5.70 9.56
CA TRP A 25 0.37 6.22 10.91
C TRP A 25 1.39 5.39 11.70
N ASP A 26 2.45 6.04 12.19
CA ASP A 26 3.38 5.48 13.17
C ASP A 26 2.88 5.80 14.57
N GLY A 27 2.22 4.83 15.20
CA GLY A 27 1.64 5.00 16.53
C GLY A 27 2.66 5.12 17.67
N GLU A 28 3.88 4.63 17.49
CA GLU A 28 4.94 4.74 18.50
C GLU A 28 5.49 6.19 18.53
N ARG A 29 5.62 6.81 17.35
CA ARG A 29 6.13 8.18 17.21
C ARG A 29 5.03 9.25 17.23
N GLY A 30 3.78 8.87 16.97
CA GLY A 30 2.70 9.83 16.75
C GLY A 30 2.88 10.64 15.46
N GLU A 31 3.41 9.99 14.43
CA GLU A 31 3.80 10.63 13.17
C GLU A 31 3.10 9.98 11.98
N PHE A 32 2.94 10.74 10.91
CA PHE A 32 2.42 10.26 9.64
C PHE A 32 3.56 10.10 8.63
N LEU A 33 3.53 9.01 7.89
CA LEU A 33 4.48 8.66 6.84
C LEU A 33 3.76 8.60 5.49
N TRP A 34 4.43 9.03 4.42
CA TRP A 34 4.01 8.77 3.04
C TRP A 34 5.21 8.90 2.12
N VAL A 35 5.10 8.34 0.93
CA VAL A 35 6.12 8.44 -0.12
C VAL A 35 5.72 9.44 -1.20
N ASP A 36 6.68 9.87 -2.00
CA ASP A 36 6.46 10.42 -3.34
C ASP A 36 7.29 9.59 -4.31
N ILE A 37 6.63 8.67 -5.00
CA ILE A 37 7.27 7.61 -5.77
C ILE A 37 8.17 8.19 -6.85
N ILE A 38 7.73 9.23 -7.55
CA ILE A 38 8.45 9.79 -8.70
C ILE A 38 9.66 10.63 -8.25
N HIS A 39 9.58 11.24 -7.07
CA HIS A 39 10.68 12.02 -6.51
C HIS A 39 11.60 11.23 -5.58
N ASP A 40 11.48 9.90 -5.53
CA ASP A 40 12.34 9.02 -4.75
C ASP A 40 12.46 9.43 -3.27
N THR A 41 11.36 9.88 -2.64
CA THR A 41 11.39 10.36 -1.25
C THR A 41 10.31 9.73 -0.39
N PHE A 42 10.58 9.58 0.90
CA PHE A 42 9.54 9.43 1.91
C PHE A 42 9.61 10.54 2.96
N ARG A 43 8.47 10.88 3.54
CA ARG A 43 8.31 12.00 4.47
C ARG A 43 7.77 11.51 5.79
N ARG A 44 8.12 12.23 6.84
CA ARG A 44 7.50 12.19 8.16
C ARG A 44 6.77 13.50 8.39
N ALA A 45 5.59 13.45 8.98
CA ALA A 45 4.90 14.63 9.47
C ALA A 45 4.38 14.45 10.89
N ALA A 46 4.37 15.55 11.62
CA ALA A 46 3.65 15.65 12.87
C ALA A 46 2.18 16.00 12.61
N TRP A 47 1.29 15.46 13.45
CA TRP A 47 -0.13 15.79 13.48
C TRP A 47 -0.43 16.65 14.71
N ASP A 48 -1.05 17.81 14.52
CA ASP A 48 -1.43 18.73 15.62
C ASP A 48 -2.90 18.63 16.05
N GLY A 49 -3.67 17.72 15.46
CA GLY A 49 -5.14 17.64 15.62
C GLY A 49 -5.94 18.27 14.49
N SER A 50 -5.29 19.02 13.61
CA SER A 50 -5.92 19.70 12.46
C SER A 50 -5.10 19.70 11.18
N ARG A 51 -3.77 19.78 11.27
CA ARG A 51 -2.85 19.80 10.13
C ARG A 51 -1.71 18.80 10.27
N LEU A 52 -1.24 18.33 9.11
CA LEU A 52 0.01 17.59 8.97
C LEU A 52 1.13 18.55 8.53
N SER A 53 2.20 18.61 9.32
CA SER A 53 3.39 19.39 9.03
C SER A 53 4.60 18.47 8.83
N VAL A 54 5.23 18.52 7.66
CA VAL A 54 6.44 17.72 7.37
C VAL A 54 7.56 18.12 8.33
N ILE A 55 8.09 17.13 9.04
CA ILE A 55 9.20 17.28 10.00
C ILE A 55 10.51 16.69 9.47
N ALA A 56 10.44 15.78 8.49
CA ALA A 56 11.63 15.25 7.81
C ALA A 56 11.26 14.69 6.42
N THR A 57 12.21 14.76 5.50
CA THR A 57 12.15 14.14 4.17
C THR A 57 13.44 13.36 3.96
N TYR A 58 13.31 12.11 3.55
CA TYR A 58 14.43 11.21 3.30
C TYR A 58 14.48 10.88 1.80
N PRO A 59 15.59 11.16 1.11
CA PRO A 59 15.81 10.66 -0.23
C PRO A 59 16.08 9.16 -0.20
N THR A 60 15.76 8.50 -1.30
CA THR A 60 16.03 7.08 -1.53
C THR A 60 16.82 6.91 -2.82
N ALA A 61 17.39 5.73 -3.05
CA ALA A 61 18.25 5.47 -4.22
C ALA A 61 17.47 5.22 -5.53
N GLY A 62 16.14 5.36 -5.51
CA GLY A 62 15.23 5.17 -6.62
C GLY A 62 13.78 5.12 -6.13
N PRO A 63 12.80 4.78 -6.99
CA PRO A 63 11.40 4.90 -6.62
C PRO A 63 11.04 4.09 -5.39
N VAL A 64 10.50 4.78 -4.39
CA VAL A 64 10.08 4.20 -3.12
C VAL A 64 8.57 4.12 -3.09
N GLY A 65 8.04 2.91 -3.06
CA GLY A 65 6.62 2.65 -3.19
C GLY A 65 5.84 2.75 -1.87
N ALA A 66 6.45 2.30 -0.78
CA ALA A 66 5.89 2.41 0.57
C ALA A 66 6.99 2.19 1.63
N VAL A 67 6.70 2.63 2.86
CA VAL A 67 7.58 2.50 4.03
C VAL A 67 6.82 2.00 5.25
N ALA A 68 7.50 1.21 6.09
CA ALA A 68 6.98 0.73 7.36
C ALA A 68 8.00 0.95 8.48
N SER A 69 7.54 1.38 9.65
CA SER A 69 8.41 1.55 10.82
C SER A 69 8.88 0.20 11.34
N VAL A 70 10.15 0.13 11.75
CA VAL A 70 10.74 -1.06 12.37
C VAL A 70 10.80 -0.86 13.89
N ALA A 71 10.42 -1.90 14.64
CA ALA A 71 10.50 -1.90 16.08
C ALA A 71 11.94 -1.63 16.54
N GLY A 72 12.11 -0.68 17.47
CA GLY A 72 13.43 -0.25 17.94
C GLY A 72 14.11 0.83 17.09
N GLY A 73 13.54 1.22 15.95
CA GLY A 73 14.00 2.38 15.19
C GLY A 73 14.11 2.17 13.69
N GLY A 74 14.03 3.28 12.94
CA GLY A 74 14.18 3.28 11.49
C GLY A 74 12.96 2.70 10.77
N TRP A 75 13.17 2.40 9.50
CA TRP A 75 12.13 1.97 8.57
C TRP A 75 12.61 0.86 7.65
N LEU A 76 11.67 0.10 7.14
CA LEU A 76 11.84 -0.78 6.00
C LEU A 76 11.09 -0.15 4.83
N ALA A 77 11.76 -0.04 3.68
CA ALA A 77 11.27 0.63 2.50
C ALA A 77 11.28 -0.31 1.29
N ALA A 78 10.22 -0.22 0.48
CA ALA A 78 10.11 -0.89 -0.80
C ALA A 78 10.68 0.04 -1.88
N VAL A 79 11.97 -0.16 -2.25
CA VAL A 79 12.74 0.76 -3.12
C VAL A 79 13.23 0.04 -4.36
N GLY A 80 12.98 0.59 -5.55
CA GLY A 80 13.33 -0.06 -6.81
C GLY A 80 12.65 -1.43 -6.88
N THR A 81 13.40 -2.52 -7.03
CA THR A 81 12.86 -3.90 -6.99
C THR A 81 13.31 -4.68 -5.74
N GLY A 82 13.58 -3.97 -4.65
CA GLY A 82 14.10 -4.57 -3.42
C GLY A 82 13.65 -3.90 -2.13
N PHE A 83 14.06 -4.52 -1.03
CA PHE A 83 13.78 -4.11 0.33
C PHE A 83 15.01 -3.41 0.92
N THR A 84 14.81 -2.24 1.51
CA THR A 84 15.88 -1.39 2.04
C THR A 84 15.58 -1.01 3.48
N ALA A 85 16.50 -1.28 4.40
CA ALA A 85 16.45 -0.75 5.75
C ALA A 85 16.98 0.68 5.75
N VAL A 86 16.25 1.59 6.38
CA VAL A 86 16.62 3.01 6.51
C VAL A 86 16.74 3.35 7.99
N ALA A 87 17.94 3.72 8.41
CA ALA A 87 18.20 4.16 9.78
C ALA A 87 17.61 5.57 10.03
N PRO A 88 17.41 5.98 11.30
CA PRO A 88 16.87 7.30 11.64
C PRO A 88 17.64 8.50 11.05
N ASP A 89 18.94 8.34 10.83
CA ASP A 89 19.82 9.35 10.22
C ASP A 89 19.76 9.37 8.68
N GLY A 90 18.95 8.47 8.08
CA GLY A 90 18.78 8.34 6.64
C GLY A 90 19.74 7.34 5.99
N THR A 91 20.63 6.69 6.75
CA THR A 91 21.52 5.66 6.20
C THR A 91 20.69 4.50 5.66
N ALA A 92 20.79 4.24 4.36
CA ALA A 92 20.06 3.19 3.66
C ALA A 92 20.95 1.97 3.40
N THR A 93 20.45 0.78 3.76
CA THR A 93 21.13 -0.50 3.57
C THR A 93 20.19 -1.47 2.86
N ALA A 94 20.62 -2.00 1.70
CA ALA A 94 19.86 -3.04 1.00
C ALA A 94 19.74 -4.29 1.87
N VAL A 95 18.53 -4.81 2.03
CA VAL A 95 18.23 -6.03 2.80
C VAL A 95 18.15 -7.22 1.85
N ALA A 96 17.31 -7.11 0.82
CA ALA A 96 17.12 -8.16 -0.17
C ALA A 96 16.56 -7.57 -1.46
N THR A 97 16.71 -8.30 -2.56
CA THR A 97 16.10 -7.96 -3.86
C THR A 97 15.14 -9.06 -4.28
N THR A 98 14.11 -8.69 -5.03
CA THR A 98 13.26 -9.67 -5.72
C THR A 98 14.02 -10.30 -6.90
N PRO A 99 13.61 -11.49 -7.38
CA PRO A 99 14.09 -12.03 -8.65
C PRO A 99 13.96 -10.99 -9.78
N ASP A 100 14.92 -10.98 -10.71
CA ASP A 100 14.91 -10.07 -11.86
C ASP A 100 13.61 -10.26 -12.67
N PRO A 101 12.77 -9.23 -12.79
CA PRO A 101 11.53 -9.32 -13.57
C PRO A 101 11.80 -9.41 -15.08
N GLY A 102 13.02 -9.14 -15.55
CA GLY A 102 13.42 -9.23 -16.96
C GLY A 102 13.01 -8.00 -17.80
N LEU A 103 12.50 -6.96 -17.15
CA LEU A 103 12.14 -5.68 -17.74
C LEU A 103 12.18 -4.56 -16.69
N PRO A 104 12.36 -3.29 -17.09
CA PRO A 104 12.34 -2.15 -16.16
C PRO A 104 11.07 -2.15 -15.30
N SER A 105 11.26 -2.25 -13.99
CA SER A 105 10.19 -2.41 -13.01
C SER A 105 10.50 -1.65 -11.72
N ARG A 106 9.47 -1.45 -10.89
CA ARG A 106 9.59 -0.87 -9.54
C ARG A 106 8.60 -1.53 -8.58
N MET A 107 8.87 -1.39 -7.30
CA MET A 107 7.89 -1.64 -6.26
C MET A 107 6.82 -0.56 -6.30
N ASN A 108 5.59 -0.96 -5.97
CA ASN A 108 4.42 -0.10 -5.90
C ASN A 108 3.94 -0.06 -4.45
N ASP A 109 2.81 -0.64 -4.09
CA ASP A 109 2.40 -0.61 -2.68
C ASP A 109 3.07 -1.70 -1.84
N ALA A 110 3.18 -1.45 -0.54
CA ALA A 110 3.69 -2.40 0.43
C ALA A 110 3.11 -2.19 1.84
N GLU A 111 2.94 -3.28 2.57
CA GLU A 111 2.39 -3.22 3.92
C GLU A 111 2.85 -4.45 4.76
N CYS A 112 2.88 -4.29 6.08
CA CYS A 112 3.27 -5.36 7.02
C CYS A 112 2.05 -6.19 7.43
N ASP A 113 2.18 -7.51 7.42
CA ASP A 113 1.14 -8.36 7.98
C ASP A 113 1.21 -8.44 9.52
N PRO A 114 0.18 -8.99 10.19
CA PRO A 114 0.17 -9.11 11.66
C PRO A 114 1.29 -9.98 12.25
N SER A 115 2.00 -10.76 11.45
CA SER A 115 3.15 -11.58 11.86
C SER A 115 4.50 -10.87 11.67
N GLY A 116 4.48 -9.60 11.22
CA GLY A 116 5.69 -8.79 11.03
C GLY A 116 6.44 -9.07 9.72
N ARG A 117 5.81 -9.74 8.75
CA ARG A 117 6.37 -9.92 7.41
C ARG A 117 6.03 -8.70 6.55
N PHE A 118 6.94 -8.25 5.71
CA PHE A 118 6.73 -7.08 4.86
C PHE A 118 6.43 -7.51 3.42
N TRP A 119 5.28 -7.10 2.91
CA TRP A 119 4.77 -7.52 1.61
C TRP A 119 4.82 -6.35 0.64
N ALA A 120 5.43 -6.53 -0.53
CA ALA A 120 5.58 -5.46 -1.52
C ALA A 120 5.30 -5.97 -2.94
N GLY A 121 4.55 -5.19 -3.71
CA GLY A 121 4.24 -5.47 -5.10
C GLY A 121 5.30 -4.93 -6.05
N VAL A 122 5.74 -5.70 -7.05
CA VAL A 122 6.55 -5.22 -8.18
C VAL A 122 5.68 -5.11 -9.43
N MET A 123 5.81 -4.00 -10.15
CA MET A 123 5.13 -3.72 -11.41
C MET A 123 6.13 -3.24 -12.49
N PRO A 124 5.87 -3.50 -13.78
CA PRO A 124 6.63 -2.90 -14.86
C PRO A 124 6.34 -1.39 -14.95
N TYR A 125 7.31 -0.60 -15.43
CA TYR A 125 7.05 0.80 -15.78
C TYR A 125 6.09 0.92 -16.97
N ASP A 126 6.24 0.04 -17.98
CA ASP A 126 5.27 -0.11 -19.05
C ASP A 126 4.09 -0.96 -18.57
N THR A 127 3.03 -0.30 -18.13
CA THR A 127 1.82 -0.96 -17.59
C THR A 127 1.03 -1.77 -18.63
N THR A 128 1.40 -1.68 -19.91
CA THR A 128 0.85 -2.56 -20.95
C THR A 128 1.42 -3.98 -20.88
N GLN A 129 2.58 -4.18 -20.23
CA GLN A 129 3.24 -5.48 -20.00
C GLN A 129 2.57 -6.25 -18.87
N ARG A 130 1.30 -6.64 -19.05
CA ARG A 130 0.51 -7.34 -18.04
C ARG A 130 1.13 -8.68 -17.61
N GLY A 131 0.92 -9.06 -16.36
CA GLY A 131 1.32 -10.37 -15.84
C GLY A 131 2.84 -10.56 -15.68
N THR A 132 3.60 -9.47 -15.73
CA THR A 132 5.06 -9.46 -15.52
C THR A 132 5.45 -9.06 -14.10
N GLY A 133 4.50 -8.51 -13.33
CA GLY A 133 4.68 -8.16 -11.93
C GLY A 133 4.41 -9.32 -10.99
N GLY A 134 4.52 -9.04 -9.69
CA GLY A 134 4.22 -10.02 -8.64
C GLY A 134 4.13 -9.37 -7.27
N LEU A 135 3.55 -10.10 -6.32
CA LEU A 135 3.58 -9.76 -4.91
C LEU A 135 4.64 -10.60 -4.20
N TYR A 136 5.52 -9.94 -3.47
CA TYR A 136 6.64 -10.54 -2.77
C TYR A 136 6.51 -10.33 -1.27
N ARG A 137 7.05 -11.27 -0.50
CA ARG A 137 7.04 -11.26 0.96
C ARG A 137 8.47 -11.36 1.47
N LEU A 138 8.88 -10.40 2.28
CA LEU A 138 10.10 -10.44 3.07
C LEU A 138 9.78 -10.93 4.48
N ASP A 139 10.38 -12.05 4.87
CA ASP A 139 10.26 -12.58 6.23
C ASP A 139 11.29 -11.93 7.17
N PRO A 140 11.05 -11.96 8.50
CA PRO A 140 11.98 -11.40 9.48
C PRO A 140 13.41 -11.96 9.44
N ASP A 141 13.61 -13.15 8.86
CA ASP A 141 14.93 -13.75 8.66
C ASP A 141 15.66 -13.22 7.41
N GLY A 142 15.03 -12.32 6.65
CA GLY A 142 15.55 -11.73 5.42
C GLY A 142 15.25 -12.54 4.16
N SER A 143 14.55 -13.67 4.26
CA SER A 143 14.17 -14.45 3.08
C SER A 143 13.04 -13.78 2.29
N VAL A 144 13.14 -13.85 0.96
CA VAL A 144 12.16 -13.28 0.03
C VAL A 144 11.41 -14.40 -0.69
N HIS A 145 10.08 -14.34 -0.65
CA HIS A 145 9.20 -15.31 -1.28
C HIS A 145 8.32 -14.66 -2.33
N VAL A 146 8.05 -15.37 -3.42
CA VAL A 146 7.01 -14.98 -4.38
C VAL A 146 5.66 -15.45 -3.84
N ALA A 147 4.80 -14.53 -3.43
CA ALA A 147 3.50 -14.89 -2.89
C ALA A 147 2.39 -14.92 -3.96
N VAL A 148 2.45 -14.00 -4.91
CA VAL A 148 1.58 -14.02 -6.10
C VAL A 148 2.44 -13.71 -7.33
N ALA A 149 2.47 -14.63 -8.29
CA ALA A 149 3.07 -14.38 -9.59
C ALA A 149 2.04 -13.78 -10.56
N HIS A 150 2.54 -13.18 -11.64
CA HIS A 150 1.75 -12.67 -12.76
C HIS A 150 0.73 -11.58 -12.37
N ALA A 151 1.13 -10.68 -11.47
CA ALA A 151 0.38 -9.47 -11.21
C ALA A 151 0.58 -8.45 -12.35
N THR A 152 -0.37 -7.53 -12.51
CA THR A 152 -0.25 -6.41 -13.46
C THR A 152 0.18 -5.14 -12.74
N ILE A 153 -0.62 -4.64 -11.80
CA ILE A 153 -0.29 -3.48 -10.96
C ILE A 153 -0.65 -3.85 -9.52
N PRO A 154 0.23 -4.58 -8.80
CA PRO A 154 0.02 -4.87 -7.39
C PRO A 154 -0.05 -3.57 -6.57
N ASN A 155 -1.07 -3.47 -5.75
CA ASN A 155 -1.37 -2.28 -4.97
C ASN A 155 -1.83 -2.68 -3.54
N GLY A 156 -2.61 -1.83 -2.89
CA GLY A 156 -3.25 -2.00 -1.58
C GLY A 156 -3.28 -3.41 -1.00
N LEU A 157 -2.78 -3.56 0.24
CA LEU A 157 -2.92 -4.76 1.05
C LEU A 157 -3.63 -4.48 2.38
N ALA A 158 -4.39 -5.46 2.87
CA ALA A 158 -4.93 -5.45 4.22
C ALA A 158 -5.14 -6.88 4.73
N TRP A 159 -5.17 -7.07 6.06
CA TRP A 159 -5.38 -8.38 6.67
C TRP A 159 -6.50 -8.39 7.70
N SER A 160 -7.03 -9.59 7.96
CA SER A 160 -7.83 -9.83 9.15
C SER A 160 -6.96 -9.62 10.39
N GLU A 161 -7.60 -9.29 11.51
CA GLU A 161 -6.89 -9.04 12.77
C GLU A 161 -6.10 -10.27 13.24
N ASP A 162 -6.64 -11.47 13.01
CA ASP A 162 -5.98 -12.75 13.28
C ASP A 162 -4.96 -13.16 12.20
N GLY A 163 -4.77 -12.36 11.15
CA GLY A 163 -3.84 -12.62 10.06
C GLY A 163 -4.21 -13.78 9.14
N THR A 164 -5.39 -14.39 9.27
CA THR A 164 -5.79 -15.58 8.48
C THR A 164 -6.39 -15.26 7.12
N ARG A 165 -6.68 -13.98 6.84
CA ARG A 165 -7.24 -13.51 5.57
C ARG A 165 -6.50 -12.29 5.08
N MET A 166 -6.20 -12.25 3.79
CA MET A 166 -5.64 -11.10 3.10
C MET A 166 -6.66 -10.55 2.10
N TRP A 167 -6.68 -9.23 1.96
CA TRP A 167 -7.21 -8.51 0.80
C TRP A 167 -6.03 -7.86 0.08
N TRP A 168 -6.03 -7.95 -1.24
CA TRP A 168 -4.95 -7.42 -2.06
C TRP A 168 -5.52 -6.87 -3.37
N VAL A 169 -5.06 -5.71 -3.77
CA VAL A 169 -5.46 -5.06 -5.02
C VAL A 169 -4.49 -5.39 -6.14
N ASP A 170 -5.05 -5.84 -7.26
CA ASP A 170 -4.38 -5.68 -8.55
C ASP A 170 -5.18 -4.65 -9.36
N SER A 171 -4.65 -3.43 -9.46
CA SER A 171 -5.30 -2.31 -10.15
C SER A 171 -5.46 -2.63 -11.64
N GLY A 172 -4.54 -3.41 -12.22
CA GLY A 172 -4.66 -3.90 -13.59
C GLY A 172 -5.92 -4.74 -13.77
N ASP A 173 -6.22 -5.63 -12.83
CA ASP A 173 -7.44 -6.44 -12.90
C ASP A 173 -8.70 -5.69 -12.45
N ALA A 174 -8.57 -4.43 -12.04
CA ALA A 174 -9.61 -3.63 -11.40
C ALA A 174 -10.29 -4.40 -10.24
N THR A 175 -9.52 -5.20 -9.51
CA THR A 175 -10.05 -6.19 -8.56
C THR A 175 -9.33 -6.14 -7.23
N VAL A 176 -10.12 -6.15 -6.15
CA VAL A 176 -9.69 -6.53 -4.81
C VAL A 176 -9.85 -8.04 -4.68
N TRP A 177 -8.73 -8.74 -4.63
CA TRP A 177 -8.64 -10.18 -4.38
C TRP A 177 -8.66 -10.47 -2.89
N THR A 178 -9.06 -11.69 -2.53
CA THR A 178 -8.93 -12.20 -1.17
C THR A 178 -8.34 -13.60 -1.15
N PHE A 179 -7.60 -13.91 -0.09
CA PHE A 179 -6.89 -15.17 0.12
C PHE A 179 -7.06 -15.61 1.58
N ALA A 180 -7.09 -16.91 1.80
CA ALA A 180 -6.73 -17.48 3.10
C ALA A 180 -5.20 -17.43 3.25
N VAL A 181 -4.73 -17.14 4.45
CA VAL A 181 -3.32 -17.02 4.80
C VAL A 181 -2.99 -18.07 5.85
N ALA A 182 -2.05 -18.95 5.55
CA ALA A 182 -1.53 -19.92 6.51
C ALA A 182 -0.57 -19.26 7.50
N ALA A 183 -0.25 -19.94 8.60
CA ALA A 183 0.68 -19.42 9.61
C ALA A 183 2.07 -19.09 9.03
N ASP A 184 2.55 -19.90 8.09
CA ASP A 184 3.80 -19.66 7.35
C ASP A 184 3.68 -18.58 6.26
N GLY A 185 2.50 -17.96 6.11
CA GLY A 185 2.20 -16.89 5.17
C GLY A 185 1.89 -17.36 3.76
N THR A 186 1.75 -18.66 3.54
CA THR A 186 1.30 -19.22 2.26
C THR A 186 -0.13 -18.76 1.97
N LEU A 187 -0.38 -18.33 0.74
CA LEU A 187 -1.70 -17.89 0.28
C LEU A 187 -2.45 -19.03 -0.40
N ALA A 188 -3.75 -19.14 -0.13
CA ALA A 188 -4.63 -20.12 -0.78
C ALA A 188 -6.01 -19.53 -1.09
N GLY A 189 -6.71 -20.16 -2.04
CA GLY A 189 -8.13 -19.87 -2.30
C GLY A 189 -8.39 -18.46 -2.83
N ARG A 190 -7.62 -18.00 -3.83
CA ARG A 190 -7.84 -16.70 -4.48
C ARG A 190 -9.27 -16.57 -4.99
N SER A 191 -9.99 -15.56 -4.51
CA SER A 191 -11.32 -15.19 -5.04
C SER A 191 -11.47 -13.67 -5.09
N ALA A 192 -12.34 -13.16 -5.97
CA ALA A 192 -12.63 -11.73 -6.02
C ALA A 192 -13.52 -11.33 -4.84
N PHE A 193 -13.07 -10.37 -4.03
CA PHE A 193 -13.90 -9.72 -3.01
C PHE A 193 -14.73 -8.59 -3.61
N TYR A 194 -14.08 -7.75 -4.41
CA TYR A 194 -14.71 -6.64 -5.10
C TYR A 194 -14.10 -6.50 -6.49
N VAL A 195 -14.94 -6.42 -7.51
CA VAL A 195 -14.52 -6.08 -8.87
C VAL A 195 -15.10 -4.74 -9.24
N HIS A 196 -14.22 -3.76 -9.46
CA HIS A 196 -14.62 -2.42 -9.83
C HIS A 196 -15.23 -2.39 -11.23
N ARG A 197 -16.28 -1.59 -11.36
CA ARG A 197 -17.01 -1.32 -12.59
C ARG A 197 -17.27 0.18 -12.60
N GLY A 198 -16.51 0.92 -13.39
CA GLY A 198 -16.60 2.37 -13.38
C GLY A 198 -15.34 3.04 -13.92
N ALA A 199 -15.30 4.35 -13.76
CA ALA A 199 -14.10 5.14 -14.00
C ALA A 199 -13.10 4.92 -12.87
N GLY A 200 -11.82 4.83 -13.23
CA GLY A 200 -10.75 4.56 -12.29
C GLY A 200 -10.57 3.08 -11.97
N VAL A 201 -9.71 2.80 -11.00
CA VAL A 201 -9.34 1.47 -10.54
C VAL A 201 -9.12 1.46 -9.02
N PRO A 202 -9.36 0.33 -8.33
CA PRO A 202 -8.92 0.16 -6.95
C PRO A 202 -7.41 0.38 -6.84
N ASP A 203 -6.99 1.04 -5.77
CA ASP A 203 -5.60 1.41 -5.50
C ASP A 203 -5.20 0.97 -4.08
N GLY A 204 -4.67 1.85 -3.23
CA GLY A 204 -4.46 1.60 -1.80
C GLY A 204 -5.73 1.20 -1.03
N ILE A 205 -5.58 0.33 -0.02
CA ILE A 205 -6.68 -0.15 0.84
C ILE A 205 -6.27 -0.15 2.32
N CYS A 206 -7.24 -0.08 3.22
CA CYS A 206 -7.02 -0.33 4.64
C CYS A 206 -8.27 -0.91 5.30
N ARG A 207 -8.14 -1.45 6.51
CA ARG A 207 -9.28 -1.91 7.32
C ARG A 207 -9.49 -1.01 8.53
N ASP A 208 -10.75 -0.78 8.86
CA ASP A 208 -11.13 -0.10 10.10
C ASP A 208 -11.40 -1.08 11.25
N LEU A 209 -11.68 -0.50 12.42
CA LEU A 209 -11.95 -1.24 13.66
C LEU A 209 -13.27 -2.02 13.65
N ASP A 210 -14.21 -1.70 12.76
CA ASP A 210 -15.41 -2.53 12.54
C ASP A 210 -15.12 -3.70 11.57
N GLY A 211 -13.87 -3.82 11.13
CA GLY A 211 -13.40 -4.83 10.21
C GLY A 211 -13.83 -4.62 8.76
N GLN A 212 -14.32 -3.42 8.41
CA GLN A 212 -14.71 -3.08 7.04
C GLN A 212 -13.50 -2.60 6.24
N LEU A 213 -13.57 -2.77 4.91
CA LEU A 213 -12.48 -2.46 4.01
C LEU A 213 -12.72 -1.11 3.33
N TRP A 214 -11.75 -0.20 3.41
CA TRP A 214 -11.71 1.04 2.64
C TRP A 214 -10.82 0.86 1.43
N VAL A 215 -11.28 1.33 0.27
CA VAL A 215 -10.60 1.17 -1.02
C VAL A 215 -10.57 2.51 -1.72
N ALA A 216 -9.36 3.03 -1.98
CA ALA A 216 -9.18 4.20 -2.83
C ALA A 216 -9.48 3.83 -4.28
N ILE A 217 -10.19 4.71 -5.00
CA ILE A 217 -10.47 4.56 -6.43
C ILE A 217 -9.66 5.61 -7.18
N ASN A 218 -8.45 5.24 -7.60
CA ASN A 218 -7.58 6.09 -8.41
C ASN A 218 -8.22 6.33 -9.78
N GLY A 219 -8.23 7.58 -10.24
CA GLY A 219 -9.02 8.00 -11.39
C GLY A 219 -10.49 8.31 -11.08
N GLY A 220 -11.00 7.94 -9.89
CA GLY A 220 -12.40 8.09 -9.49
C GLY A 220 -12.68 9.23 -8.51
N GLY A 221 -11.66 9.79 -7.86
CA GLY A 221 -11.82 10.92 -6.92
C GLY A 221 -12.61 10.56 -5.66
N GLU A 222 -12.48 9.32 -5.18
CA GLU A 222 -13.24 8.79 -4.04
C GLU A 222 -12.54 7.64 -3.31
N VAL A 223 -12.92 7.43 -2.05
CA VAL A 223 -12.64 6.19 -1.29
C VAL A 223 -13.97 5.54 -0.93
N ARG A 224 -14.10 4.23 -1.15
CA ARG A 224 -15.32 3.47 -0.83
C ARG A 224 -15.08 2.54 0.34
N ARG A 225 -16.08 2.38 1.22
CA ARG A 225 -16.07 1.42 2.32
C ARG A 225 -16.97 0.24 2.00
N PHE A 226 -16.47 -0.98 2.21
CA PHE A 226 -17.17 -2.23 1.97
C PHE A 226 -17.33 -3.02 3.27
N ALA A 227 -18.55 -3.49 3.51
CA ALA A 227 -18.84 -4.46 4.56
C ALA A 227 -18.31 -5.86 4.20
N ALA A 228 -18.28 -6.76 5.17
CA ALA A 228 -17.76 -8.12 5.00
C ALA A 228 -18.51 -8.95 3.92
N ASP A 229 -19.76 -8.61 3.63
CA ASP A 229 -20.59 -9.21 2.57
C ASP A 229 -20.33 -8.62 1.17
N GLY A 230 -19.39 -7.67 1.05
CA GLY A 230 -19.05 -6.98 -0.19
C GLY A 230 -19.97 -5.81 -0.56
N SER A 231 -20.99 -5.51 0.27
CA SER A 231 -21.85 -4.34 0.04
C SER A 231 -21.12 -3.05 0.39
N GLN A 232 -21.29 -2.02 -0.45
CA GLN A 232 -20.76 -0.69 -0.15
C GLN A 232 -21.59 -0.06 0.97
N SER A 233 -20.91 0.39 2.03
CA SER A 233 -21.53 1.00 3.22
C SER A 233 -21.26 2.49 3.34
N ALA A 234 -20.18 2.99 2.73
CA ALA A 234 -19.86 4.42 2.69
C ALA A 234 -19.04 4.82 1.45
N VAL A 235 -18.95 6.14 1.23
CA VAL A 235 -18.07 6.79 0.27
C VAL A 235 -17.53 8.10 0.85
N VAL A 236 -16.25 8.38 0.59
CA VAL A 236 -15.61 9.69 0.81
C VAL A 236 -15.33 10.28 -0.57
N THR A 237 -15.76 11.52 -0.82
CA THR A 237 -15.50 12.23 -2.07
C THR A 237 -14.41 13.29 -1.91
N PHE A 238 -13.67 13.55 -2.99
CA PHE A 238 -12.62 14.56 -3.06
C PHE A 238 -12.99 15.64 -4.09
N PRO A 239 -13.89 16.58 -3.75
CA PRO A 239 -14.44 17.53 -4.72
C PRO A 239 -13.40 18.49 -5.34
N ASP A 240 -12.26 18.69 -4.66
CA ASP A 240 -11.20 19.60 -5.11
C ASP A 240 -9.94 18.87 -5.63
N ALA A 241 -9.97 17.55 -5.79
CA ALA A 241 -8.82 16.79 -6.29
C ALA A 241 -8.68 16.95 -7.82
N THR A 242 -7.65 17.68 -8.25
CA THR A 242 -7.16 17.63 -9.63
C THR A 242 -6.16 16.48 -9.74
N GLN A 243 -6.43 15.51 -10.62
CA GLN A 243 -5.43 14.52 -11.05
C GLN A 243 -4.32 15.19 -11.85
#